data_AF-A0A261BIF7-F1
#
_entry.id   AF-A0A261BIF7-F1
#
_cell.length_a   1.000
_cell.length_b   1.000
_cell.length_c   1.000
_cell.angle_alpha   90.00
_cell.angle_beta   90.00
_cell.angle_gamma   90.00
#
_symmetry.space_group_name_H-M   'P 1'
#
loop_
_entity.id
_entity.type
_entity.pdbx_description
1 polymer ?
#
loop_
_entity_poly.entity_id
_entity_poly.type
_entity_poly.pdbx_seq_one_letter_code
_entity_poly.pdbx_strand_id
1 'polypeptide(L)'
;ELLLCEETLIIYNARLHRLNKFYESYKSGQYTQMKVAESIIRLLNDNVQKETSNVTVFHFVGIFKGRHFEPYIENMGHDAWMVTLLDTEQIHKVAQVVDRLSNVPVVPPLESLKHLGVLLARGDFRISVIVEQYLRQASGHLLSDLLFSYLCLLEDDTTDARLGALKALAIFDNPRISKQIAYVAEHDSSEDVRRFATSMLRGFEEEVTRI
;
A
#
# COMPACT_ATOMS: atom_id res chain seq x y z
N GLU A 1 22.99 -21.32 31.94
CA GLU A 1 22.76 -21.83 30.57
C GLU A 1 21.45 -22.59 30.44
N LEU A 2 21.18 -23.64 31.21
CA LEU A 2 19.89 -24.37 31.21
C LEU A 2 18.66 -23.49 31.49
N LEU A 3 18.74 -22.58 32.48
CA LEU A 3 17.67 -21.61 32.79
C LEU A 3 17.40 -20.64 31.62
N LEU A 4 18.44 -20.24 30.88
CA LEU A 4 18.32 -19.36 29.72
C LEU A 4 17.63 -20.08 28.56
N CYS A 5 17.90 -21.38 28.40
CA CYS A 5 17.20 -22.24 27.44
C CYS A 5 15.73 -22.41 27.80
N GLU A 6 15.39 -22.62 29.07
CA GLU A 6 13.99 -22.74 29.54
C GLU A 6 13.20 -21.45 29.31
N GLU A 7 13.75 -20.28 29.66
CA GLU A 7 13.11 -18.99 29.41
C GLU A 7 12.90 -18.75 27.91
N THR A 8 13.89 -19.11 27.09
CA THR A 8 13.79 -19.02 25.62
C THR A 8 12.71 -19.97 25.07
N LEU A 9 12.59 -21.17 25.63
CA LEU A 9 11.56 -22.15 25.26
C LEU A 9 10.15 -21.71 25.66
N ILE A 10 10.00 -21.10 26.84
CA ILE A 10 8.73 -20.55 27.32
C ILE A 10 8.29 -19.38 26.44
N ILE A 11 9.20 -18.47 26.10
CA ILE A 11 8.94 -17.36 25.17
C ILE A 11 8.57 -17.90 23.79
N TYR A 12 9.28 -18.92 23.31
CA TYR A 12 8.97 -19.60 22.05
C TYR A 12 7.57 -20.22 22.07
N ASN A 13 7.22 -20.98 23.10
CA ASN A 13 5.91 -21.63 23.24
C ASN A 13 4.77 -20.62 23.40
N ALA A 14 4.98 -19.53 24.15
CA ALA A 14 3.99 -18.46 24.27
C ALA A 14 3.77 -17.71 22.94
N ARG A 15 4.83 -17.52 22.16
CA ARG A 15 4.75 -16.95 20.80
C ARG A 15 4.09 -17.92 19.83
N LEU A 16 4.41 -19.22 19.91
CA LEU A 16 3.80 -20.28 19.11
C LEU A 16 2.30 -20.42 19.43
N HIS A 17 1.89 -20.30 20.69
CA HIS A 17 0.48 -20.30 21.07
C HIS A 17 -0.28 -19.10 20.48
N ARG A 18 0.32 -17.89 20.51
CA ARG A 18 -0.27 -16.71 19.83
C ARG A 18 -0.33 -16.89 18.32
N LEU A 19 0.72 -17.47 17.72
CA LEU A 19 0.78 -17.78 16.28
C LEU A 19 -0.27 -18.84 15.90
N ASN A 20 -0.49 -19.85 16.74
CA ASN A 20 -1.53 -20.87 16.54
C ASN A 20 -2.93 -20.29 16.72
N LYS A 21 -3.15 -19.39 17.68
CA LYS A 21 -4.42 -18.67 17.81
C LYS A 21 -4.70 -17.81 16.57
N PHE A 22 -3.65 -17.18 16.03
CA PHE A 22 -3.71 -16.43 14.77
C PHE A 22 -4.01 -17.36 13.57
N TYR A 23 -3.39 -18.54 13.51
CA TYR A 23 -3.61 -19.56 12.49
C TYR A 23 -5.03 -20.19 12.54
N GLU A 24 -5.56 -20.47 13.73
CA GLU A 24 -6.93 -20.95 13.89
C GLU A 24 -7.96 -19.87 13.53
N SER A 25 -7.62 -18.60 13.74
CA SER A 25 -8.45 -17.49 13.28
C SER A 25 -8.37 -17.34 11.74
N TYR A 26 -7.19 -17.53 11.14
CA TYR A 26 -7.02 -17.65 9.68
C TYR A 26 -7.88 -18.77 9.09
N LYS A 27 -7.91 -19.93 9.75
CA LYS A 27 -8.77 -21.08 9.38
C LYS A 27 -10.27 -20.77 9.49
N SER A 28 -10.66 -19.80 10.33
CA SER A 28 -12.05 -19.33 10.47
C SER A 28 -12.53 -18.42 9.33
N GLY A 29 -11.66 -18.06 8.37
CA GLY A 29 -12.05 -17.41 7.12
C GLY A 29 -12.25 -15.89 7.20
N GLN A 30 -11.72 -15.21 8.21
CA GLN A 30 -11.78 -13.75 8.26
C GLN A 30 -10.78 -13.15 7.25
N TYR A 31 -11.31 -12.56 6.16
CA TYR A 31 -10.53 -12.03 5.03
C TYR A 31 -9.41 -11.05 5.44
N THR A 32 -9.64 -10.22 6.46
CA THR A 32 -8.63 -9.31 7.01
C THR A 32 -7.46 -10.06 7.66
N GLN A 33 -7.71 -11.18 8.34
CA GLN A 33 -6.65 -11.98 8.96
C GLN A 33 -5.83 -12.74 7.90
N MET A 34 -6.46 -13.16 6.81
CA MET A 34 -5.78 -13.75 5.65
C MET A 34 -4.77 -12.78 5.02
N LYS A 35 -5.16 -11.52 4.80
CA LYS A 35 -4.25 -10.48 4.28
C LYS A 35 -3.10 -10.15 5.23
N VAL A 36 -3.32 -10.17 6.55
CA VAL A 36 -2.23 -10.00 7.54
C VAL A 36 -1.26 -11.19 7.47
N ALA A 37 -1.78 -12.42 7.39
CA ALA A 37 -0.96 -13.62 7.25
C ALA A 37 -0.12 -13.59 5.95
N GLU A 38 -0.74 -13.22 4.82
CA GLU A 38 -0.06 -13.05 3.53
C GLU A 38 1.04 -11.99 3.61
N SER A 39 0.78 -10.86 4.28
CA SER A 39 1.77 -9.80 4.48
C SER A 39 2.98 -10.26 5.30
N ILE A 40 2.75 -11.06 6.34
CA ILE A 40 3.82 -11.66 7.15
C ILE A 40 4.62 -12.68 6.34
N ILE A 41 3.94 -13.53 5.55
CA ILE A 41 4.60 -14.53 4.68
C ILE A 41 5.44 -13.84 3.62
N ARG A 42 4.92 -12.80 2.96
CA ARG A 42 5.68 -12.01 1.98
C ARG A 42 6.91 -11.39 2.62
N LEU A 43 6.75 -10.75 3.78
CA LEU A 43 7.87 -10.18 4.53
C LEU A 43 8.94 -11.23 4.87
N LEU A 44 8.53 -12.42 5.28
CA LEU A 44 9.47 -13.51 5.56
C LEU A 44 10.21 -13.95 4.29
N ASN A 45 9.49 -14.09 3.17
CA ASN A 45 10.07 -14.50 1.89
C ASN A 45 11.03 -13.46 1.32
N ASP A 46 10.72 -12.17 1.42
CA ASP A 46 11.58 -11.07 0.94
C ASP A 46 12.91 -11.00 1.71
N ASN A 47 12.93 -11.48 2.95
CA ASN A 47 14.10 -11.49 3.82
C ASN A 47 14.90 -12.80 3.75
N VAL A 48 14.41 -13.80 3.00
CA VAL A 48 15.11 -15.06 2.78
C VAL A 48 16.07 -14.91 1.60
N GLN A 49 17.34 -15.30 1.79
CA GLN A 49 18.29 -15.36 0.68
C GLN A 49 17.78 -16.38 -0.35
N LYS A 50 17.79 -16.01 -1.64
CA LYS A 50 17.24 -16.82 -2.76
C LYS A 50 17.74 -18.28 -2.79
N GLU A 51 18.89 -18.57 -2.17
CA GLU A 51 19.50 -19.90 -2.14
C GLU A 51 18.86 -20.86 -1.13
N THR A 52 18.24 -20.34 -0.05
CA THR A 52 17.61 -21.17 0.98
C THR A 52 16.11 -20.96 0.89
N SER A 53 15.39 -21.71 0.06
CA SER A 53 13.92 -21.60 -0.12
C SER A 53 13.07 -21.93 1.14
N ASN A 54 13.69 -21.98 2.33
CA ASN A 54 13.08 -22.29 3.61
C ASN A 54 13.06 -21.06 4.54
N VAL A 55 11.86 -20.67 4.99
CA VAL A 55 11.68 -19.72 6.09
C VAL A 55 11.97 -20.44 7.42
N THR A 56 12.81 -19.85 8.29
CA THR A 56 13.16 -20.44 9.59
C THR A 56 12.65 -19.54 10.73
N VAL A 57 12.59 -20.10 11.94
CA VAL A 57 12.29 -19.30 13.15
C VAL A 57 13.30 -18.17 13.36
N PHE A 58 14.55 -18.32 12.91
CA PHE A 58 15.57 -17.28 13.03
C PHE A 58 15.32 -16.11 12.09
N HIS A 59 14.76 -16.34 10.88
CA HIS A 59 14.30 -15.26 10.00
C HIS A 59 13.17 -14.47 10.66
N PHE A 60 12.19 -15.17 11.25
CA PHE A 60 11.12 -14.54 12.01
C PHE A 60 11.66 -13.71 13.19
N VAL A 61 12.48 -14.30 14.05
CA VAL A 61 13.09 -13.59 15.18
C VAL A 61 13.92 -12.41 14.68
N GLY A 62 14.68 -12.57 13.60
CA GLY A 62 15.48 -11.50 13.00
C GLY A 62 14.66 -10.30 12.57
N ILE A 63 13.56 -10.51 11.84
CA ILE A 63 12.66 -9.46 11.35
C ILE A 63 12.03 -8.67 12.50
N PHE A 64 11.58 -9.38 13.54
CA PHE A 64 10.85 -8.78 14.66
C PHE A 64 11.74 -8.39 15.84
N LYS A 65 13.05 -8.68 15.81
CA LYS A 65 13.98 -8.29 16.86
C LYS A 65 14.03 -6.76 16.97
N GLY A 66 13.82 -6.25 18.18
CA GLY A 66 13.80 -4.80 18.44
C GLY A 66 12.52 -4.10 18.00
N ARG A 67 11.54 -4.81 17.40
CA ARG A 67 10.22 -4.26 17.10
C ARG A 67 9.22 -4.59 18.21
N HIS A 68 8.31 -3.68 18.49
CA HIS A 68 7.13 -3.98 19.30
C HIS A 68 6.17 -4.81 18.45
N PHE A 69 6.21 -6.13 18.65
CA PHE A 69 5.49 -7.10 17.82
C PHE A 69 3.98 -6.82 17.76
N GLU A 70 3.34 -6.58 18.89
CA GLU A 70 1.89 -6.37 18.96
C GLU A 70 1.43 -5.13 18.20
N PRO A 71 1.97 -3.92 18.43
CA PRO A 71 1.68 -2.74 17.61
C PRO A 71 1.96 -2.94 16.11
N TYR A 72 3.00 -3.70 15.77
CA TYR A 72 3.32 -3.98 14.37
C TYR A 72 2.24 -4.82 13.69
N ILE A 73 1.75 -5.86 14.36
CA ILE A 73 0.65 -6.69 13.86
C ILE A 73 -0.66 -5.91 13.81
N GLU A 74 -0.94 -5.05 14.79
CA GLU A 74 -2.12 -4.18 14.78
C GLU A 74 -2.12 -3.23 13.59
N ASN A 75 -0.97 -2.61 13.28
CA ASN A 75 -0.83 -1.76 12.09
C ASN A 75 -1.09 -2.55 10.80
N MET A 76 -0.50 -3.74 10.65
CA MET A 76 -0.82 -4.62 9.51
C MET A 76 -2.32 -4.96 9.42
N GLY A 77 -2.97 -5.15 10.57
CA GLY A 77 -4.41 -5.39 10.65
C GLY A 77 -5.24 -4.20 10.16
N HIS A 78 -4.85 -2.98 10.54
CA HIS A 78 -5.48 -1.76 10.03
C HIS A 78 -5.30 -1.62 8.52
N ASP A 79 -4.11 -1.89 7.99
CA ASP A 79 -3.82 -1.84 6.56
C ASP A 79 -4.68 -2.84 5.80
N ALA A 80 -4.69 -4.10 6.25
CA ALA A 80 -5.51 -5.16 5.65
C ALA A 80 -7.00 -4.82 5.69
N TRP A 81 -7.48 -4.21 6.78
CA TRP A 81 -8.87 -3.78 6.91
C TRP A 81 -9.24 -2.68 5.91
N MET A 82 -8.40 -1.65 5.76
CA MET A 82 -8.62 -0.59 4.78
C MET A 82 -8.69 -1.16 3.36
N VAL A 83 -7.72 -1.99 2.97
CA VAL A 83 -7.70 -2.62 1.65
C VAL A 83 -8.94 -3.49 1.43
N THR A 84 -9.37 -4.27 2.45
CA THR A 84 -10.61 -5.07 2.38
C THR A 84 -11.84 -4.22 2.08
N LEU A 85 -11.95 -3.05 2.70
CA LEU A 85 -13.07 -2.14 2.46
C LEU A 85 -13.01 -1.50 1.07
N LEU A 86 -11.83 -1.07 0.64
CA LEU A 86 -11.62 -0.50 -0.70
C LEU A 86 -11.95 -1.52 -1.81
N ASP A 87 -11.57 -2.78 -1.64
CA ASP A 87 -11.84 -3.88 -2.58
C ASP A 87 -13.32 -4.17 -2.79
N THR A 88 -14.19 -3.75 -1.86
CA THR A 88 -15.62 -3.95 -2.04
C THR A 88 -16.22 -3.02 -3.10
N GLU A 89 -15.52 -1.92 -3.42
CA GLU A 89 -16.00 -0.87 -4.34
C GLU A 89 -17.35 -0.28 -3.93
N GLN A 90 -17.75 -0.46 -2.67
CA GLN A 90 -18.98 0.11 -2.14
C GLN A 90 -18.70 1.51 -1.62
N ILE A 91 -19.43 2.50 -2.16
CA ILE A 91 -19.23 3.93 -1.86
C ILE A 91 -19.14 4.22 -0.37
N HIS A 92 -20.02 3.62 0.45
CA HIS A 92 -20.02 3.85 1.90
C HIS A 92 -18.79 3.27 2.61
N LYS A 93 -18.22 2.17 2.10
CA LYS A 93 -16.98 1.56 2.64
C LYS A 93 -15.75 2.35 2.21
N VAL A 94 -15.72 2.84 0.96
CA VAL A 94 -14.66 3.74 0.49
C VAL A 94 -14.67 5.04 1.29
N ALA A 95 -15.85 5.66 1.48
CA ALA A 95 -16.01 6.85 2.31
C ALA A 95 -15.50 6.62 3.74
N GLN A 96 -15.84 5.48 4.35
CA GLN A 96 -15.36 5.12 5.68
C GLN A 96 -13.82 5.07 5.77
N VAL A 97 -13.15 4.52 4.76
CA VAL A 97 -11.68 4.50 4.72
C VAL A 97 -11.13 5.92 4.54
N VAL A 98 -11.67 6.67 3.58
CA VAL A 98 -11.22 8.03 3.27
C VAL A 98 -11.42 8.99 4.45
N ASP A 99 -12.55 8.91 5.16
CA ASP A 99 -12.81 9.69 6.37
C ASP A 99 -11.76 9.39 7.45
N ARG A 100 -11.40 8.10 7.63
CA ARG A 100 -10.34 7.72 8.57
C ARG A 100 -9.00 8.31 8.17
N LEU A 101 -8.61 8.20 6.89
CA LEU A 101 -7.33 8.72 6.39
C LEU A 101 -7.25 10.25 6.53
N SER A 102 -8.35 10.96 6.28
CA SER A 102 -8.42 12.42 6.38
C SER A 102 -8.16 12.93 7.81
N ASN A 103 -8.40 12.10 8.82
CA ASN A 103 -8.18 12.44 10.23
C ASN A 103 -6.78 12.07 10.75
N VAL A 104 -5.92 11.47 9.91
CA VAL A 104 -4.57 11.04 10.30
C VAL A 104 -3.54 11.80 9.47
N PRO A 105 -2.68 12.65 10.07
CA PRO A 105 -1.71 13.46 9.35
C PRO A 105 -0.42 12.66 9.01
N VAL A 106 -0.57 11.40 8.60
CA VAL A 106 0.54 10.55 8.15
C VAL A 106 0.19 9.94 6.80
N VAL A 107 1.21 9.64 6.00
CA VAL A 107 0.96 8.97 4.73
C VAL A 107 0.31 7.60 4.95
N PRO A 108 -0.78 7.29 4.21
CA PRO A 108 -1.39 5.97 4.26
C PRO A 108 -0.41 4.89 3.77
N PRO A 109 -0.62 3.63 4.17
CA PRO A 109 0.14 2.50 3.65
C PRO A 109 0.07 2.45 2.11
N LEU A 110 1.18 2.10 1.46
CA LEU A 110 1.31 2.09 0.01
C LEU A 110 0.24 1.22 -0.68
N GLU A 111 -0.09 0.06 -0.11
CA GLU A 111 -1.16 -0.80 -0.62
C GLU A 111 -2.54 -0.14 -0.53
N SER A 112 -2.83 0.66 0.50
CA SER A 112 -4.08 1.41 0.57
C SER A 112 -4.14 2.49 -0.52
N LEU A 113 -3.01 3.18 -0.76
CA LEU A 113 -2.89 4.17 -1.84
C LEU A 113 -3.05 3.55 -3.22
N LYS A 114 -2.48 2.35 -3.43
CA LYS A 114 -2.67 1.55 -4.65
C LYS A 114 -4.14 1.30 -4.90
N HIS A 115 -4.88 0.83 -3.90
CA HIS A 115 -6.31 0.55 -4.06
C HIS A 115 -7.14 1.82 -4.29
N LEU A 116 -6.81 2.94 -3.65
CA LEU A 116 -7.42 4.24 -3.96
C LEU A 116 -7.14 4.64 -5.43
N GLY A 117 -5.93 4.42 -5.92
CA GLY A 117 -5.57 4.64 -7.32
C GLY A 117 -6.37 3.74 -8.27
N VAL A 118 -6.48 2.44 -7.98
CA VAL A 118 -7.26 1.49 -8.80
C VAL A 118 -8.74 1.90 -8.87
N LEU A 119 -9.32 2.41 -7.78
CA LEU A 119 -10.68 2.95 -7.80
C LEU A 119 -10.82 4.15 -8.75
N LEU A 120 -9.84 5.06 -8.77
CA LEU A 120 -9.79 6.15 -9.77
C LEU A 120 -9.67 5.59 -11.20
N ALA A 121 -8.89 4.53 -11.40
CA ALA A 121 -8.69 3.90 -12.71
C ALA A 121 -10.02 3.37 -13.28
N ARG A 122 -10.81 2.66 -12.46
CA ARG A 122 -12.08 2.00 -12.85
C ARG A 122 -13.21 2.96 -13.20
N GLY A 123 -13.18 4.20 -12.70
CA GLY A 123 -14.04 5.28 -13.20
C GLY A 123 -15.48 5.28 -12.70
N ASP A 124 -15.83 4.66 -11.56
CA ASP A 124 -17.08 5.00 -10.87
C ASP A 124 -16.98 6.45 -10.40
N PHE A 125 -17.73 7.33 -11.06
CA PHE A 125 -17.70 8.77 -10.81
C PHE A 125 -17.91 9.14 -9.34
N ARG A 126 -18.83 8.45 -8.63
CA ARG A 126 -19.14 8.76 -7.23
C ARG A 126 -17.99 8.38 -6.31
N ILE A 127 -17.33 7.26 -6.59
CA ILE A 127 -16.14 6.84 -5.84
C ILE A 127 -14.97 7.77 -6.16
N SER A 128 -14.75 8.09 -7.44
CA SER A 128 -13.66 8.99 -7.86
C SER A 128 -13.75 10.34 -7.17
N VAL A 129 -14.94 10.95 -7.06
CA VAL A 129 -15.13 12.22 -6.35
C VAL A 129 -14.66 12.15 -4.89
N ILE A 130 -14.94 11.05 -4.18
CA ILE A 130 -14.52 10.88 -2.78
C ILE A 130 -13.00 10.79 -2.68
N VAL A 131 -12.37 9.97 -3.54
CA VAL A 131 -10.91 9.79 -3.55
C VAL A 131 -10.21 11.08 -3.98
N GLU A 132 -10.70 11.76 -5.01
CA GLU A 132 -10.19 13.04 -5.49
C GLU A 132 -10.24 14.12 -4.42
N GLN A 133 -11.36 14.22 -3.69
CA GLN A 133 -11.50 15.20 -2.62
C GLN A 133 -10.45 15.00 -1.53
N TYR A 134 -10.19 13.76 -1.14
CA TYR A 134 -9.13 13.43 -0.19
C TYR A 134 -7.74 13.82 -0.69
N LEU A 135 -7.41 13.45 -1.93
CA LEU A 135 -6.09 13.75 -2.51
C LEU A 135 -5.86 15.26 -2.68
N ARG A 136 -6.88 16.02 -3.08
CA ARG A 136 -6.80 17.49 -3.23
C ARG A 136 -6.60 18.24 -1.91
N GLN A 137 -6.96 17.64 -0.77
CA GLN A 137 -6.75 18.25 0.55
C GLN A 137 -5.31 18.09 1.05
N ALA A 138 -4.51 17.23 0.43
CA ALA A 138 -3.12 17.02 0.83
C ALA A 138 -2.30 18.29 0.63
N SER A 139 -1.52 18.66 1.66
CA SER A 139 -0.65 19.84 1.63
C SER A 139 0.63 19.60 2.42
N GLY A 140 1.64 20.46 2.22
CA GLY A 140 2.92 20.40 2.93
C GLY A 140 3.63 19.04 2.77
N HIS A 141 4.08 18.47 3.89
CA HIS A 141 4.78 17.18 3.91
C HIS A 141 3.92 16.02 3.39
N LEU A 142 2.63 15.99 3.74
CA LEU A 142 1.71 14.93 3.29
C LEU A 142 1.60 14.90 1.77
N LEU A 143 1.48 16.07 1.12
CA LEU A 143 1.44 16.15 -0.34
C LEU A 143 2.74 15.61 -0.97
N SER A 144 3.90 15.98 -0.40
CA SER A 144 5.19 15.48 -0.87
C SER A 144 5.28 13.96 -0.77
N ASP A 145 4.89 13.39 0.37
CA ASP A 145 5.00 11.96 0.62
C ASP A 145 3.98 11.15 -0.22
N LEU A 146 2.77 11.69 -0.45
CA LEU A 146 1.79 11.09 -1.36
C LEU A 146 2.29 11.10 -2.81
N LEU A 147 2.89 12.20 -3.24
CA LEU A 147 3.47 12.33 -4.58
C LEU A 147 4.58 11.29 -4.80
N PHE A 148 5.49 11.11 -3.84
CA PHE A 148 6.50 10.05 -3.91
C PHE A 148 5.89 8.64 -3.89
N SER A 149 4.86 8.42 -3.08
CA SER A 149 4.17 7.13 -3.00
C SER A 149 3.52 6.76 -4.33
N TYR A 150 2.84 7.70 -4.99
CA TYR A 150 2.24 7.44 -6.29
C TYR A 150 3.26 7.36 -7.43
N LEU A 151 4.40 8.04 -7.34
CA LEU A 151 5.52 7.79 -8.25
C LEU A 151 6.05 6.36 -8.12
N CYS A 152 6.19 5.85 -6.89
CA CYS A 152 6.60 4.46 -6.66
C CYS A 152 5.60 3.46 -7.25
N LEU A 153 4.30 3.75 -7.19
CA LEU A 153 3.25 2.91 -7.78
C LEU A 153 3.25 2.87 -9.31
N LEU A 154 4.03 3.73 -9.99
CA LEU A 154 4.27 3.61 -11.44
C LEU A 154 5.15 2.40 -11.79
N GLU A 155 5.78 1.76 -10.80
CA GLU A 155 6.57 0.54 -11.00
C GLU A 155 5.75 -0.74 -10.70
N ASP A 156 4.47 -0.62 -10.36
CA ASP A 156 3.63 -1.78 -10.03
C ASP A 156 3.42 -2.71 -11.24
N ASP A 157 3.40 -4.02 -10.98
CA ASP A 157 3.20 -5.05 -12.01
C ASP A 157 1.86 -4.90 -12.76
N THR A 158 0.84 -4.35 -12.08
CA THR A 158 -0.52 -4.28 -12.62
C THR A 158 -0.79 -2.96 -13.34
N THR A 159 -1.35 -3.05 -14.55
CA THR A 159 -1.73 -1.88 -15.36
C THR A 159 -2.70 -0.95 -14.63
N ASP A 160 -3.68 -1.50 -13.91
CA ASP A 160 -4.69 -0.71 -13.17
C ASP A 160 -4.05 0.13 -12.06
N ALA A 161 -3.04 -0.41 -11.35
CA ALA A 161 -2.33 0.34 -10.32
C ALA A 161 -1.52 1.48 -10.92
N ARG A 162 -0.80 1.23 -12.02
CA ARG A 162 -0.02 2.28 -12.71
C ARG A 162 -0.92 3.38 -13.30
N LEU A 163 -2.05 3.00 -13.91
CA LEU A 163 -3.03 3.96 -14.42
C LEU A 163 -3.68 4.76 -13.28
N GLY A 164 -4.02 4.08 -12.18
CA GLY A 164 -4.53 4.70 -10.97
C GLY A 164 -3.55 5.69 -10.34
N ALA A 165 -2.27 5.34 -10.34
CA ALA A 165 -1.20 6.22 -9.89
C ALA A 165 -1.06 7.46 -10.78
N LEU A 166 -1.10 7.32 -12.10
CA LEU A 166 -1.13 8.47 -13.01
C LEU A 166 -2.34 9.38 -12.77
N LYS A 167 -3.53 8.82 -12.53
CA LYS A 167 -4.72 9.61 -12.20
C LYS A 167 -4.55 10.38 -10.88
N ALA A 168 -4.00 9.75 -9.85
CA ALA A 168 -3.65 10.41 -8.60
C ALA A 168 -2.63 11.55 -8.79
N LEU A 169 -1.58 11.30 -9.57
CA LEU A 169 -0.55 12.30 -9.88
C LEU A 169 -1.09 13.48 -10.69
N ALA A 170 -2.04 13.23 -11.60
CA ALA A 170 -2.74 14.29 -12.34
C ALA A 170 -3.61 15.17 -11.42
N ILE A 171 -4.18 14.63 -10.33
CA ILE A 171 -4.95 15.40 -9.35
C ILE A 171 -4.05 16.37 -8.57
N PHE A 172 -2.81 15.96 -8.25
CA PHE A 172 -1.85 16.83 -7.56
C PHE A 172 -1.30 17.94 -8.45
N ASP A 173 -1.39 17.78 -9.76
CA ASP A 173 -1.05 18.81 -10.76
C ASP A 173 0.33 19.43 -10.51
N ASN A 174 1.33 18.57 -10.27
CA ASN A 174 2.66 19.02 -9.85
C ASN A 174 3.66 18.95 -11.02
N PRO A 175 4.13 20.08 -11.59
CA PRO A 175 5.00 20.04 -12.77
C PRO A 175 6.39 19.42 -12.51
N ARG A 176 6.80 19.25 -11.24
CA ARG A 176 8.12 18.70 -10.88
C ARG A 176 8.29 17.23 -11.26
N ILE A 177 7.20 16.49 -11.49
CA ILE A 177 7.25 15.08 -11.88
C ILE A 177 7.23 14.87 -13.40
N SER A 178 7.19 15.94 -14.20
CA SER A 178 7.08 15.87 -15.66
C SER A 178 8.09 14.93 -16.33
N LYS A 179 9.33 14.88 -15.84
CA LYS A 179 10.36 13.96 -16.36
C LYS A 179 10.01 12.49 -16.12
N GLN A 180 9.49 12.16 -14.95
CA GLN A 180 9.05 10.81 -14.60
C GLN A 180 7.83 10.42 -15.45
N ILE A 181 6.89 11.34 -15.65
CA ILE A 181 5.71 11.11 -16.50
C ILE A 181 6.10 10.94 -17.98
N ALA A 182 7.06 11.72 -18.49
CA ALA A 182 7.62 11.54 -19.83
C ALA A 182 8.26 10.15 -20.00
N TYR A 183 9.01 9.70 -19.01
CA TYR A 183 9.57 8.35 -19.03
C TYR A 183 8.48 7.28 -19.13
N VAL A 184 7.41 7.38 -18.32
CA VAL A 184 6.25 6.46 -18.39
C VAL A 184 5.56 6.55 -19.75
N ALA A 185 5.34 7.75 -20.30
CA ALA A 185 4.70 7.95 -21.59
C ALA A 185 5.45 7.24 -22.74
N GLU A 186 6.77 7.17 -22.66
CA GLU A 186 7.63 6.56 -23.67
C GLU A 186 7.86 5.05 -23.45
N HIS A 187 7.96 4.60 -22.18
CA HIS A 187 8.52 3.29 -21.85
C HIS A 187 7.56 2.31 -21.16
N ASP A 188 6.38 2.75 -20.69
CA ASP A 188 5.45 1.82 -20.03
C ASP A 188 5.03 0.70 -21.00
N SER A 189 4.85 -0.52 -20.48
CA SER A 189 4.44 -1.67 -21.30
C SER A 189 3.00 -1.54 -21.82
N SER A 190 2.12 -0.85 -21.09
CA SER A 190 0.72 -0.67 -21.43
C SER A 190 0.49 0.56 -22.30
N GLU A 191 -0.21 0.39 -23.42
CA GLU A 191 -0.58 1.50 -24.29
C GLU A 191 -1.51 2.50 -23.59
N ASP A 192 -2.44 2.03 -22.76
CA ASP A 192 -3.38 2.90 -22.05
C ASP A 192 -2.66 3.80 -21.04
N VAL A 193 -1.65 3.25 -20.34
CA VAL A 193 -0.81 4.01 -19.39
C VAL A 193 0.02 5.05 -20.15
N ARG A 194 0.64 4.66 -21.28
CA ARG A 194 1.40 5.60 -22.14
C ARG A 194 0.51 6.73 -22.67
N ARG A 195 -0.69 6.40 -23.17
CA ARG A 195 -1.65 7.38 -23.69
C ARG A 195 -2.10 8.37 -22.62
N PHE A 196 -2.41 7.89 -21.40
CA PHE A 196 -2.81 8.77 -20.31
C PHE A 196 -1.67 9.68 -19.86
N ALA A 197 -0.45 9.14 -19.69
CA ALA A 197 0.73 9.93 -19.35
C ALA A 197 1.03 11.02 -20.40
N THR A 198 0.88 10.69 -21.69
CA THR A 198 1.03 11.65 -22.79
C THR A 198 -0.03 12.77 -22.70
N SER A 199 -1.28 12.42 -22.43
CA SER A 199 -2.35 13.41 -22.25
C SER A 199 -2.08 14.35 -21.07
N MET A 200 -1.56 13.81 -19.97
CA MET A 200 -1.20 14.57 -18.77
C MET A 200 -0.08 15.58 -19.07
N LEU A 201 0.94 15.21 -19.84
CA LEU A 201 2.03 16.12 -20.25
C LEU A 201 1.53 17.26 -21.13
N ARG A 202 0.61 16.99 -22.07
CA ARG A 202 0.03 18.04 -22.92
C ARG A 202 -0.73 19.08 -22.10
N GLY A 203 -1.46 18.63 -21.07
CA GLY A 203 -2.10 19.52 -20.11
C GLY A 203 -1.10 20.43 -19.39
N PHE A 204 0.03 19.88 -18.93
CA PHE A 204 1.09 20.68 -18.30
C PHE A 204 1.76 21.68 -19.25
N GLU A 205 1.98 21.32 -20.52
CA GLU A 205 2.60 22.20 -21.52
C GLU A 205 1.73 23.43 -21.85
N GLU A 206 0.41 23.26 -21.90
CA GLU A 206 -0.54 24.36 -22.11
C GLU A 206 -0.57 25.38 -20.96
N GLU A 207 -0.24 24.95 -19.74
CA GLU A 207 -0.20 25.82 -18.55
C GLU A 207 1.12 26.58 -18.44
N VAL A 208 2.24 25.94 -18.79
CA VAL A 208 3.58 26.57 -18.80
C VAL A 208 3.71 27.64 -19.89
N THR A 209 3.03 27.49 -21.04
CA THR A 209 3.06 28.46 -22.15
C THR A 209 2.15 29.68 -21.94
N ARG A 210 1.35 29.71 -20.88
CA ARG A 210 0.44 30.83 -20.53
C ARG A 210 1.02 31.82 -19.49
N ILE A 211 2.27 31.62 -19.06
CA ILE A 211 3.00 32.52 -18.13
C ILE A 211 4.02 33.33 -18.94
#